data_AF-A0A8C0KV13-F1
#
_entry.id   AF-A0A8C0KV13-F1
#
_cell.length_a   1.000
_cell.length_b   1.000
_cell.length_c   1.000
_cell.angle_alpha   90.00
_cell.angle_beta   90.00
_cell.angle_gamma   90.00
#
_symmetry.space_group_name_H-M   'P 1'
#
loop_
_entity.id
_entity.type
_entity.pdbx_description
1 polymer ?
#
loop_
_entity_poly.entity_id
_entity_poly.type
_entity_poly.pdbx_seq_one_letter_code
_entity_poly.pdbx_strand_id
1 'polypeptide(L)'
;MERWWQLLLGLWTVMPVWAGDELLNVCMKTKHHKREPGPEDKLYEECIPWAEKACCTASTSWHAHLDVSLLYNFSLLHCGLMMPGCEEHFIQAVCFYECSPNLGPWIQKVGSSGQGERIRDAPLCREDCEQWWEDCRTSYTCRSDWLGSWDWSRGEWSHRLPFCSLF
;
A
#
# COMPACT_ATOMS: atom_id res chain seq x y z
N MET A 1 42.04 -24.85 42.89
CA MET A 1 40.93 -25.41 42.10
C MET A 1 39.89 -24.32 41.83
N GLU A 2 40.28 -23.21 41.21
CA GLU A 2 39.44 -21.98 41.17
C GLU A 2 39.52 -21.29 39.80
N ARG A 3 39.44 -22.06 38.71
CA ARG A 3 39.54 -21.51 37.34
C ARG A 3 38.63 -22.17 36.31
N TRP A 4 37.64 -22.93 36.79
CA TRP A 4 36.68 -23.64 35.92
C TRP A 4 35.30 -22.96 35.89
N TRP A 5 34.96 -22.16 36.91
CA TRP A 5 33.71 -21.40 36.95
C TRP A 5 33.65 -20.20 36.00
N GLN A 6 34.82 -19.67 35.60
CA GLN A 6 34.91 -18.54 34.66
C GLN A 6 34.61 -18.95 33.20
N LEU A 7 34.67 -20.24 32.86
CA LEU A 7 34.37 -20.74 31.51
C LEU A 7 32.88 -21.00 31.27
N LEU A 8 32.08 -21.19 32.33
CA LEU A 8 30.64 -21.41 32.22
C LEU A 8 29.83 -20.11 32.10
N LEU A 9 30.39 -18.96 32.52
CA LEU A 9 29.74 -17.66 32.43
C LEU A 9 29.93 -16.98 31.05
N GLY A 10 30.82 -17.48 30.20
CA GLY A 10 31.13 -16.90 28.88
C GLY A 10 30.21 -17.33 27.73
N LEU A 11 29.33 -18.32 27.95
CA LEU A 11 28.46 -18.86 26.88
C LEU A 11 27.04 -18.27 26.84
N TRP A 12 26.71 -17.35 27.75
CA TRP A 12 25.37 -16.75 27.86
C TRP A 12 25.27 -15.30 27.35
N THR A 13 26.34 -14.76 26.75
CA THR A 13 26.33 -13.40 26.19
C THR A 13 26.01 -13.35 24.70
N VAL A 14 25.57 -14.45 24.10
CA VAL A 14 24.93 -14.39 22.78
C VAL A 14 23.45 -14.17 23.04
N MET A 15 23.05 -12.91 23.21
CA MET A 15 21.64 -12.54 23.07
C MET A 15 21.21 -13.06 21.70
N PRO A 16 20.22 -13.96 21.60
CA PRO A 16 19.68 -14.29 20.29
C PRO A 16 19.26 -12.95 19.68
N VAL A 17 19.84 -12.62 18.53
CA VAL A 17 19.29 -11.55 17.70
C VAL A 17 17.87 -12.02 17.43
N TRP A 18 16.90 -11.38 18.07
CA TRP A 18 15.52 -11.47 17.63
C TRP A 18 15.56 -10.85 16.24
N ALA A 19 15.57 -11.70 15.21
CA ALA A 19 15.31 -11.25 13.86
C ALA A 19 13.99 -10.50 13.96
N GLY A 20 14.05 -9.17 13.76
CA GLY A 20 12.86 -8.34 13.76
C GLY A 20 11.82 -8.95 12.82
N ASP A 21 10.55 -8.82 13.19
CA ASP A 21 9.38 -9.26 12.41
C ASP A 21 9.70 -9.25 10.91
N GLU A 22 9.53 -10.38 10.24
CA GLU A 22 9.92 -10.58 8.85
C GLU A 22 9.34 -9.44 7.97
N LEU A 23 10.15 -8.45 7.59
CA LEU A 23 9.68 -7.28 6.83
C LEU A 23 9.49 -7.58 5.34
N LEU A 24 9.91 -8.77 4.91
CA LEU A 24 9.85 -9.20 3.52
C LEU A 24 8.76 -10.25 3.37
N ASN A 25 8.06 -10.27 2.24
CA ASN A 25 7.02 -11.25 1.96
C ASN A 25 5.90 -11.28 3.02
N VAL A 26 5.41 -10.10 3.40
CA VAL A 26 4.31 -9.95 4.37
C VAL A 26 3.17 -9.15 3.80
N CYS A 27 1.97 -9.43 4.31
CA CYS A 27 0.77 -8.66 3.99
C CYS A 27 0.42 -7.78 5.17
N MET A 28 0.08 -6.51 4.90
CA MET A 28 -0.42 -5.63 5.95
C MET A 28 -1.78 -6.08 6.44
N LYS A 29 -2.06 -5.82 7.72
CA LYS A 29 -3.32 -6.17 8.36
C LYS A 29 -4.37 -5.09 8.13
N THR A 30 -5.09 -5.22 7.02
CA THR A 30 -6.26 -4.37 6.71
C THR A 30 -7.51 -5.22 6.42
N LYS A 31 -8.58 -4.59 5.95
CA LYS A 31 -9.86 -5.24 5.63
C LYS A 31 -9.78 -6.21 4.44
N HIS A 32 -8.98 -5.87 3.43
CA HIS A 32 -9.01 -6.55 2.11
C HIS A 32 -7.76 -7.38 1.81
N HIS A 33 -6.79 -7.33 2.71
CA HIS A 33 -5.57 -8.12 2.62
C HIS A 33 -5.75 -9.53 3.16
N LYS A 34 -5.08 -10.48 2.52
CA LYS A 34 -4.86 -11.83 3.03
C LYS A 34 -3.94 -11.79 4.24
N ARG A 35 -3.95 -12.88 5.01
CA ARG A 35 -3.06 -13.04 6.17
C ARG A 35 -1.59 -13.15 5.78
N GLU A 36 -1.31 -13.89 4.71
CA GLU A 36 0.03 -14.18 4.21
C GLU A 36 0.02 -14.17 2.66
N PRO A 37 1.14 -13.84 2.00
CA PRO A 37 1.19 -13.85 0.54
C PRO A 37 1.02 -15.26 -0.03
N GLY A 38 0.40 -15.35 -1.20
CA GLY A 38 0.28 -16.61 -1.92
C GLY A 38 -0.18 -16.40 -3.36
N PRO A 39 -0.13 -17.44 -4.19
CA PRO A 39 -0.52 -17.37 -5.59
C PRO A 39 -2.02 -17.07 -5.74
N GLU A 40 -2.36 -16.26 -6.74
CA GLU A 40 -3.71 -15.90 -7.19
C GLU A 40 -3.73 -15.94 -8.72
N ASP A 41 -4.27 -17.00 -9.30
CA ASP A 41 -4.29 -17.26 -10.75
C ASP A 41 -5.27 -16.37 -11.53
N LYS A 42 -6.12 -15.63 -10.82
CA LYS A 42 -7.26 -14.87 -11.38
C LYS A 42 -7.24 -13.40 -10.97
N LEU A 43 -6.05 -12.82 -10.83
CA LEU A 43 -5.94 -11.37 -10.68
C LEU A 43 -6.36 -10.68 -11.97
N TYR A 44 -7.03 -9.54 -11.82
CA TYR A 44 -7.62 -8.79 -12.92
C TYR A 44 -6.63 -7.76 -13.48
N GLU A 45 -6.58 -7.61 -14.81
CA GLU A 45 -5.85 -6.59 -15.59
C GLU A 45 -4.56 -6.04 -14.94
N GLU A 46 -4.55 -4.81 -14.43
CA GLU A 46 -3.38 -4.14 -13.85
C GLU A 46 -2.81 -4.87 -12.62
N CYS A 47 -3.61 -5.71 -11.96
CA CYS A 47 -3.19 -6.51 -10.80
C CYS A 47 -2.50 -7.85 -11.18
N ILE A 48 -2.49 -8.25 -12.46
CA ILE A 48 -1.84 -9.51 -12.91
C ILE A 48 -0.37 -9.66 -12.49
N PRO A 49 0.48 -8.60 -12.43
CA PRO A 49 1.88 -8.75 -12.05
C PRO A 49 2.13 -9.42 -10.68
N TRP A 50 1.15 -9.42 -9.78
CA TRP A 50 1.26 -10.05 -8.46
C TRP A 50 0.77 -11.52 -8.41
N ALA A 51 0.34 -12.11 -9.53
CA ALA A 51 -0.36 -13.40 -9.56
C ALA A 51 0.43 -14.57 -8.91
N GLU A 52 1.75 -14.59 -9.03
CA GLU A 52 2.56 -15.64 -8.39
C GLU A 52 2.60 -15.52 -6.86
N LYS A 53 2.52 -14.29 -6.34
CA LYS A 53 2.64 -13.99 -4.91
C LYS A 53 1.97 -12.66 -4.56
N ALA A 54 0.69 -12.73 -4.23
CA ALA A 54 -0.14 -11.58 -3.89
C ALA A 54 -0.62 -11.58 -2.44
N CYS A 55 -0.88 -10.39 -1.92
CA CYS A 55 -1.60 -10.13 -0.67
C CYS A 55 -3.10 -9.84 -0.86
N CYS A 56 -3.55 -9.65 -2.10
CA CYS A 56 -4.96 -9.46 -2.43
C CYS A 56 -5.59 -10.78 -2.88
N THR A 57 -6.91 -10.79 -3.06
CA THR A 57 -7.65 -11.90 -3.69
C THR A 57 -8.09 -11.51 -5.10
N ALA A 58 -8.47 -12.49 -5.93
CA ALA A 58 -9.14 -12.21 -7.21
C ALA A 58 -10.31 -11.22 -7.09
N SER A 59 -11.15 -11.35 -6.03
CA SER A 59 -12.26 -10.40 -5.79
C SER A 59 -11.78 -8.99 -5.45
N THR A 60 -10.74 -8.85 -4.64
CA THR A 60 -10.12 -7.56 -4.34
C THR A 60 -9.60 -6.91 -5.61
N SER A 61 -8.91 -7.68 -6.47
CA SER A 61 -8.40 -7.16 -7.75
C SER A 61 -9.52 -6.70 -8.67
N TRP A 62 -10.60 -7.47 -8.82
CA TRP A 62 -11.77 -7.06 -9.60
C TRP A 62 -12.39 -5.76 -9.06
N HIS A 63 -12.54 -5.62 -7.74
CA HIS A 63 -13.09 -4.41 -7.12
C HIS A 63 -12.19 -3.18 -7.25
N ALA A 64 -10.90 -3.34 -7.54
CA ALA A 64 -10.01 -2.22 -7.83
C ALA A 64 -10.33 -1.54 -9.16
N HIS A 65 -10.97 -2.24 -10.10
CA HIS A 65 -11.27 -1.77 -11.46
C HIS A 65 -12.72 -1.33 -11.64
N LEU A 66 -13.48 -1.19 -10.54
CA LEU A 66 -14.83 -0.64 -10.59
C LEU A 66 -14.78 0.89 -10.49
N ASP A 67 -15.53 1.59 -11.35
CA ASP A 67 -15.67 3.07 -11.36
C ASP A 67 -15.98 3.66 -9.98
N VAL A 68 -16.69 2.87 -9.17
CA VAL A 68 -16.86 3.07 -7.73
C VAL A 68 -16.18 1.89 -7.04
N SER A 69 -14.94 2.10 -6.58
CA SER A 69 -14.22 1.05 -5.88
C SER A 69 -14.92 0.73 -4.57
N LEU A 70 -15.53 -0.47 -4.51
CA LEU A 70 -16.19 -0.98 -3.31
C LEU A 70 -15.22 -1.19 -2.14
N LEU A 71 -13.91 -1.19 -2.41
CA LEU A 71 -12.88 -1.28 -1.39
C LEU A 71 -12.89 -0.05 -0.48
N TYR A 72 -13.07 1.13 -1.06
CA TYR A 72 -12.89 2.43 -0.42
C TYR A 72 -14.13 3.33 -0.47
N ASN A 73 -15.20 2.90 -1.13
CA ASN A 73 -16.40 3.70 -1.40
C ASN A 73 -16.03 5.05 -2.03
N PHE A 74 -15.10 5.00 -2.98
CA PHE A 74 -14.52 6.14 -3.68
C PHE A 74 -14.75 6.00 -5.18
N SER A 75 -14.97 7.11 -5.87
CA SER A 75 -15.09 7.12 -7.33
C SER A 75 -14.04 8.03 -7.96
N LEU A 76 -13.34 7.49 -8.96
CA LEU A 76 -12.40 8.26 -9.78
C LEU A 76 -13.11 9.37 -10.56
N LEU A 77 -14.43 9.26 -10.77
CA LEU A 77 -15.27 10.20 -11.52
C LEU A 77 -15.83 11.37 -10.67
N HIS A 78 -15.32 11.58 -9.46
CA HIS A 78 -15.82 12.57 -8.49
C HIS A 78 -15.85 14.03 -8.98
N CYS A 79 -15.08 14.41 -10.00
CA CYS A 79 -15.08 15.78 -10.58
C CYS A 79 -15.18 15.77 -12.11
N GLY A 80 -15.77 14.73 -12.70
CA GLY A 80 -15.91 14.55 -14.15
C GLY A 80 -15.24 13.28 -14.64
N LEU A 81 -15.17 13.11 -15.97
CA LEU A 81 -14.51 11.95 -16.57
C LEU A 81 -12.99 12.04 -16.37
N MET A 82 -12.39 10.97 -15.87
CA MET A 82 -10.95 10.81 -15.79
C MET A 82 -10.42 10.26 -17.11
N MET A 83 -9.24 10.73 -17.54
CA MET A 83 -8.61 10.19 -18.74
C MET A 83 -8.12 8.75 -18.48
N PRO A 84 -8.23 7.82 -19.45
CA PRO A 84 -7.89 6.41 -19.24
C PRO A 84 -6.46 6.18 -18.73
N GLY A 85 -5.46 6.90 -19.25
CA GLY A 85 -4.08 6.77 -18.76
C GLY A 85 -3.92 7.22 -17.31
N CYS A 86 -4.64 8.27 -16.89
CA CYS A 86 -4.66 8.69 -15.49
C CYS A 86 -5.32 7.63 -14.61
N GLU A 87 -6.47 7.11 -15.04
CA GLU A 87 -7.21 6.05 -14.34
C GLU A 87 -6.39 4.76 -14.17
N GLU A 88 -5.66 4.35 -15.21
CA GLU A 88 -4.76 3.18 -15.16
C GLU A 88 -3.75 3.31 -14.01
N HIS A 89 -3.10 4.46 -13.83
CA HIS A 89 -2.17 4.67 -12.71
C HIS A 89 -2.84 4.54 -11.35
N PHE A 90 -4.08 5.01 -11.21
CA PHE A 90 -4.84 4.85 -9.98
C PHE A 90 -5.14 3.38 -9.67
N ILE A 91 -5.54 2.62 -10.68
CA ILE A 91 -5.80 1.19 -10.56
C ILE A 91 -4.51 0.46 -10.20
N GLN A 92 -3.40 0.76 -10.89
CA GLN A 92 -2.06 0.21 -10.59
C GLN A 92 -1.64 0.51 -9.15
N ALA A 93 -1.88 1.73 -8.65
CA ALA A 93 -1.56 2.10 -7.27
C ALA A 93 -2.41 1.32 -6.25
N VAL A 94 -3.70 1.10 -6.53
CA VAL A 94 -4.56 0.25 -5.69
C VAL A 94 -4.08 -1.20 -5.72
N CYS A 95 -3.74 -1.74 -6.89
CA CYS A 95 -3.18 -3.09 -7.02
C CYS A 95 -1.86 -3.20 -6.25
N PHE A 96 -0.95 -2.22 -6.37
CA PHE A 96 0.30 -2.19 -5.62
C PHE A 96 0.05 -2.19 -4.11
N TYR A 97 -0.85 -1.36 -3.63
CA TYR A 97 -1.21 -1.29 -2.21
C TYR A 97 -1.82 -2.59 -1.71
N GLU A 98 -2.81 -3.16 -2.41
CA GLU A 98 -3.54 -4.35 -1.94
C GLU A 98 -2.79 -5.67 -2.15
N CYS A 99 -1.99 -5.76 -3.21
CA CYS A 99 -1.42 -7.02 -3.67
C CYS A 99 0.06 -7.19 -3.35
N SER A 100 0.83 -6.11 -3.14
CA SER A 100 2.29 -6.23 -2.97
C SER A 100 2.67 -6.87 -1.63
N PRO A 101 3.42 -7.99 -1.62
CA PRO A 101 3.96 -8.59 -0.40
C PRO A 101 5.28 -7.94 0.05
N ASN A 102 5.71 -6.87 -0.64
CA ASN A 102 7.04 -6.27 -0.47
C ASN A 102 6.98 -4.92 0.24
N LEU A 103 5.82 -4.56 0.79
CA LEU A 103 5.60 -3.27 1.45
C LEU A 103 5.97 -3.25 2.94
N GLY A 104 6.42 -4.39 3.49
CA GLY A 104 6.66 -4.58 4.92
C GLY A 104 7.50 -3.50 5.62
N PRO A 105 8.60 -2.99 5.04
CA PRO A 105 9.42 -1.94 5.68
C PRO A 105 8.66 -0.62 5.94
N TRP A 106 7.55 -0.39 5.23
CA TRP A 106 6.76 0.84 5.30
C TRP A 106 5.42 0.65 6.01
N ILE A 107 5.16 -0.53 6.57
CA ILE A 107 3.95 -0.81 7.35
C ILE A 107 4.05 -0.11 8.71
N GLN A 108 3.01 0.67 9.03
CA GLN A 108 2.85 1.34 10.32
C GLN A 108 1.48 1.03 10.93
N LYS A 109 1.46 0.81 12.24
CA LYS A 109 0.22 0.62 13.00
C LYS A 109 -0.60 1.90 13.06
N VAL A 110 -1.92 1.77 12.92
CA VAL A 110 -2.89 2.87 12.95
C VAL A 110 -3.72 2.80 14.24
N GLY A 111 -3.90 3.95 14.88
CA GLY A 111 -4.70 4.12 16.09
C GLY A 111 -3.96 3.77 17.38
N SER A 112 -4.44 4.30 18.51
CA SER A 112 -3.87 4.05 19.85
C SER A 112 -3.98 2.59 20.30
N SER A 113 -4.90 1.81 19.70
CA SER A 113 -5.12 0.39 19.96
C SER A 113 -4.39 -0.55 18.99
N GLY A 114 -3.77 -0.04 17.91
CA GLY A 114 -3.06 -0.85 16.91
C GLY A 114 -3.94 -1.84 16.15
N GLN A 115 -5.23 -1.52 15.96
CA GLN A 115 -6.21 -2.43 15.34
C GLN A 115 -6.10 -2.55 13.81
N GLY A 116 -5.25 -1.77 13.17
CA GLY A 116 -4.99 -1.85 11.73
C GLY A 116 -3.61 -1.34 11.37
N GLU A 117 -3.22 -1.62 10.13
CA GLU A 117 -1.96 -1.21 9.55
C GLU A 117 -2.21 -0.34 8.31
N ARG A 118 -1.21 0.46 7.95
CA ARG A 118 -1.18 1.20 6.69
C ARG A 118 0.25 1.36 6.22
N ILE A 119 0.42 1.78 4.98
CA ILE A 119 1.72 2.18 4.45
C ILE A 119 1.98 3.65 4.76
N ARG A 120 3.24 3.98 5.06
CA ARG A 120 3.73 5.35 5.13
C ARG A 120 5.16 5.47 4.61
N ASP A 121 5.41 6.53 3.85
CA ASP A 121 6.68 6.96 3.27
C ASP A 121 7.33 5.86 2.40
N ALA A 122 6.52 5.18 1.58
CA ALA A 122 7.05 4.16 0.66
C ALA A 122 7.70 4.85 -0.55
N PRO A 123 8.96 4.55 -0.88
CA PRO A 123 9.69 5.21 -1.94
C PRO A 123 9.19 4.71 -3.29
N LEU A 124 8.29 5.48 -3.90
CA LEU A 124 7.97 5.31 -5.31
C LEU A 124 9.18 5.67 -6.17
N CYS A 125 9.35 5.00 -7.32
CA CYS A 125 10.35 5.48 -8.28
C CYS A 125 9.91 6.84 -8.82
N ARG A 126 10.89 7.68 -9.14
CA ARG A 126 10.63 9.02 -9.67
C ARG A 126 9.88 8.94 -11.00
N GLU A 127 10.26 7.99 -11.85
CA GLU A 127 9.71 7.82 -13.18
C GLU A 127 8.22 7.43 -13.12
N ASP A 128 7.83 6.55 -12.19
CA ASP A 128 6.42 6.19 -11.94
C ASP A 128 5.61 7.43 -11.52
N CYS A 129 6.17 8.24 -10.60
CA CYS A 129 5.56 9.47 -10.13
C CYS A 129 5.38 10.52 -11.25
N GLU A 130 6.42 10.75 -12.05
CA GLU A 130 6.42 11.75 -13.13
C GLU A 130 5.46 11.34 -14.26
N GLN A 131 5.44 10.06 -14.63
CA GLN A 131 4.54 9.56 -15.67
C GLN A 131 3.08 9.65 -15.23
N TRP A 132 2.77 9.25 -13.98
CA TRP A 132 1.43 9.41 -13.44
C TRP A 132 0.97 10.87 -13.47
N TRP A 133 1.83 11.79 -13.03
CA TRP A 133 1.51 13.22 -13.04
C TRP A 133 1.20 13.73 -14.45
N GLU A 134 2.00 13.35 -15.45
CA GLU A 134 1.82 13.79 -16.83
C GLU A 134 0.55 13.21 -17.47
N ASP A 135 0.26 11.92 -17.25
CA ASP A 135 -0.96 11.28 -17.79
C ASP A 135 -2.25 11.82 -17.15
N CYS A 136 -2.15 12.33 -15.93
CA CYS A 136 -3.24 13.02 -15.26
C CYS A 136 -3.35 14.53 -15.58
N ARG A 137 -2.45 15.11 -16.38
CA ARG A 137 -2.40 16.57 -16.61
C ARG A 137 -3.71 17.16 -17.16
N THR A 138 -4.48 16.38 -17.91
CA THR A 138 -5.77 16.80 -18.49
C THR A 138 -6.99 16.23 -17.76
N SER A 139 -6.78 15.45 -16.71
CA SER A 139 -7.83 15.00 -15.79
C SER A 139 -8.10 16.07 -14.73
N TYR A 140 -9.28 16.02 -14.13
CA TYR A 140 -9.67 16.99 -13.11
C TYR A 140 -9.84 16.33 -11.75
N THR A 141 -9.42 17.03 -10.71
CA THR A 141 -9.78 16.73 -9.32
C THR A 141 -10.19 18.02 -8.62
N CYS A 142 -11.05 17.88 -7.63
CA CYS A 142 -11.57 18.94 -6.80
C CYS A 142 -11.02 18.82 -5.37
N ARG A 143 -9.95 18.02 -5.19
CA ARG A 143 -9.29 17.82 -3.90
C ARG A 143 -7.80 17.55 -3.98
N SER A 144 -7.04 18.16 -3.06
CA SER A 144 -5.61 17.96 -2.87
C SER A 144 -5.24 16.81 -1.93
N ASP A 145 -6.17 16.29 -1.13
CA ASP A 145 -5.94 15.16 -0.22
C ASP A 145 -7.14 14.23 -0.30
N TRP A 146 -6.89 13.01 -0.76
CA TRP A 146 -7.93 12.01 -0.98
C TRP A 146 -8.05 11.03 0.20
N LEU A 147 -7.13 11.07 1.17
CA LEU A 147 -7.15 10.24 2.38
C LEU A 147 -7.89 10.91 3.55
N GLY A 148 -7.96 12.25 3.59
CA GLY A 148 -8.65 13.02 4.63
C GLY A 148 -10.18 12.97 4.57
N SER A 149 -10.87 13.30 5.68
CA SER A 149 -12.35 13.31 5.78
C SER A 149 -13.00 14.30 4.80
N TRP A 150 -14.03 13.86 4.06
CA TRP A 150 -14.78 14.65 3.08
C TRP A 150 -15.53 15.83 3.72
N ASP A 151 -15.04 17.05 3.53
CA ASP A 151 -15.82 18.27 3.79
C ASP A 151 -16.26 18.86 2.45
N TRP A 152 -17.52 18.60 2.07
CA TRP A 152 -18.13 19.05 0.80
C TRP A 152 -18.31 20.58 0.71
N SER A 153 -17.95 21.33 1.77
CA SER A 153 -18.22 22.77 1.87
C SER A 153 -17.12 23.67 1.31
N ARG A 154 -15.94 23.14 0.94
CA ARG A 154 -14.80 23.94 0.46
C ARG A 154 -14.26 23.37 -0.85
N GLY A 155 -14.76 23.89 -1.96
CA GLY A 155 -14.17 23.67 -3.28
C GLY A 155 -12.84 24.41 -3.38
N GLU A 156 -11.76 23.77 -2.96
CA GLU A 156 -10.40 24.26 -3.14
C GLU A 156 -9.76 23.48 -4.30
N TRP A 157 -9.69 24.11 -5.47
CA TRP A 157 -9.04 23.55 -6.65
C TRP A 157 -7.53 23.47 -6.41
N SER A 158 -7.02 22.26 -6.23
CA SER A 158 -5.58 22.03 -6.18
C SER A 158 -5.10 21.43 -7.50
N HIS A 159 -4.19 22.13 -8.17
CA HIS A 159 -3.44 21.64 -9.32
C HIS A 159 -2.33 20.64 -8.93
N ARG A 160 -2.24 20.27 -7.64
CA ARG A 160 -1.23 19.37 -7.12
C ARG A 160 -1.93 18.09 -6.66
N LEU A 161 -1.83 17.07 -7.50
CA LEU A 161 -2.19 15.69 -7.19
C LEU A 161 -1.23 15.20 -6.09
N PRO A 162 -1.72 14.83 -4.89
CA PRO A 162 -0.88 14.40 -3.76
C PRO A 162 -0.28 12.99 -3.93
N PHE A 163 -0.39 12.38 -5.11
CA PHE A 163 -0.25 10.93 -5.30
C PHE A 163 1.17 10.40 -5.09
N CYS A 164 2.21 11.15 -5.46
CA CYS A 164 3.59 10.78 -5.11
C CYS A 164 3.91 10.88 -3.61
N SER A 165 3.00 11.47 -2.82
CA SER A 165 3.12 11.64 -1.38
C SER A 165 2.10 10.77 -0.62
N LEU A 166 1.33 9.93 -1.31
CA LEU A 166 0.17 9.21 -0.76
C LEU A 166 0.57 7.94 0.00
N PHE A 167 1.79 7.46 -0.25
CA PHE A 167 2.43 6.43 0.55
C PHE A 167 3.47 7.08 1.46
#